data_AF-A0A8B8N630-F1
#
_entry.id   AF-A0A8B8N630-F1
#
_cell.length_a   1.000
_cell.length_b   1.000
_cell.length_c   1.000
_cell.angle_alpha   90.00
_cell.angle_beta   90.00
_cell.angle_gamma   90.00
#
_symmetry.space_group_name_H-M   'P 1'
#
loop_
_entity.id
_entity.type
_entity.pdbx_description
1 polymer ?
#
loop_
_entity_poly.entity_id
_entity_poly.type
_entity_poly.pdbx_seq_one_letter_code
_entity_poly.pdbx_strand_id
1 'polypeptide(L)'
;MEISIAKVIIIYCSILQKGVAVAAMDMIKEALPATVDLNHLSSSSPNPIIRIADFGCSTGLTSIQAIETIIQCLLDLIKPVEQPQSRTLEFQAILNDLPTNDFNTLFADLLPERRRYYVAAAPGSFHGRLLPSASLHLAYSSCALHWLSRVPQEILDKSSRAWNGERIHYASSPAEVVGAYSAQFGRDMEAFLSARAEEMVSEGLIFMVVPGEPDLVHDSQTTMGSELELLGSCLVDMAKAVHNLHGWAIS
;
A
#
# COMPACT_ATOMS: atom_id res chain seq x y z
N MET A 1 -4.90 -19.72 12.99
CA MET A 1 -6.00 -19.56 12.04
C MET A 1 -5.34 -19.41 10.68
N GLU A 2 -5.31 -20.48 9.88
CA GLU A 2 -4.66 -20.46 8.56
C GLU A 2 -5.48 -19.56 7.63
N ILE A 3 -4.90 -18.44 7.21
CA ILE A 3 -5.48 -17.51 6.23
C ILE A 3 -5.26 -18.16 4.85
N SER A 4 -6.11 -19.13 4.48
CA SER A 4 -5.98 -19.91 3.23
C SER A 4 -6.89 -19.38 2.09
N ILE A 5 -7.24 -18.09 2.09
CA ILE A 5 -8.24 -17.55 1.15
C ILE A 5 -7.59 -16.78 0.00
N ALA A 6 -6.41 -16.18 0.21
CA ALA A 6 -5.70 -15.39 -0.79
C ALA A 6 -4.20 -15.67 -0.80
N LYS A 7 -3.59 -15.64 -2.00
CA LYS A 7 -2.13 -15.74 -2.16
C LYS A 7 -1.52 -14.34 -2.02
N VAL A 8 -0.51 -14.22 -1.16
CA VAL A 8 0.15 -12.95 -0.84
C VAL A 8 1.51 -12.89 -1.56
N ILE A 9 1.73 -11.84 -2.34
CA ILE A 9 2.99 -11.56 -3.03
C ILE A 9 3.57 -10.28 -2.45
N ILE A 10 4.76 -10.38 -1.84
CA ILE A 10 5.47 -9.25 -1.22
C ILE A 10 6.65 -8.85 -2.10
N ILE A 11 6.73 -7.56 -2.40
CA ILE A 11 7.79 -6.93 -3.17
C ILE A 11 8.51 -5.93 -2.28
N TYR A 12 9.80 -6.17 -2.03
CA TYR A 12 10.67 -5.26 -1.27
C TYR A 12 11.31 -4.23 -2.22
N CYS A 13 11.34 -2.95 -1.83
CA CYS A 13 12.03 -1.94 -2.61
C CYS A 13 12.63 -0.80 -1.75
N SER A 14 13.75 -0.24 -2.19
CA SER A 14 14.55 0.78 -1.50
C SER A 14 14.72 2.11 -2.27
N ILE A 15 13.91 2.38 -3.30
CA ILE A 15 14.11 3.51 -4.25
C ILE A 15 12.87 4.42 -4.33
N LEU A 16 13.02 5.63 -4.88
CA LEU A 16 11.94 6.59 -5.21
C LEU A 16 10.71 5.92 -5.89
N GLN A 17 9.51 6.32 -5.46
CA GLN A 17 8.20 5.73 -5.80
C GLN A 17 7.99 5.40 -7.29
N LYS A 18 8.49 6.22 -8.22
CA LYS A 18 8.34 5.98 -9.67
C LYS A 18 9.13 4.77 -10.16
N GLY A 19 10.37 4.58 -9.68
CA GLY A 19 11.17 3.40 -10.00
C GLY A 19 10.59 2.13 -9.40
N VAL A 20 10.07 2.24 -8.17
CA VAL A 20 9.35 1.15 -7.48
C VAL A 20 8.13 0.71 -8.29
N ALA A 21 7.33 1.66 -8.77
CA ALA A 21 6.12 1.36 -9.53
C ALA A 21 6.44 0.55 -10.80
N VAL A 22 7.49 0.90 -11.54
CA VAL A 22 7.90 0.15 -12.74
C VAL A 22 8.32 -1.28 -12.39
N ALA A 23 9.20 -1.44 -11.40
CA ALA A 23 9.64 -2.76 -10.96
C ALA A 23 8.48 -3.62 -10.45
N ALA A 24 7.56 -3.03 -9.69
CA ALA A 24 6.36 -3.70 -9.22
C ALA A 24 5.45 -4.15 -10.37
N MET A 25 5.27 -3.30 -11.40
CA MET A 25 4.52 -3.66 -12.59
C MET A 25 5.17 -4.83 -13.34
N ASP A 26 6.49 -4.88 -13.45
CA ASP A 26 7.18 -5.99 -14.10
C ASP A 26 7.03 -7.29 -13.31
N MET A 27 7.15 -7.24 -11.98
CA MET A 27 6.88 -8.40 -11.12
C MET A 27 5.42 -8.87 -11.20
N ILE A 28 4.46 -7.96 -11.33
CA ILE A 28 3.05 -8.32 -11.57
C ILE A 28 2.91 -9.08 -12.90
N LYS A 29 3.54 -8.60 -13.98
CA LYS A 29 3.49 -9.24 -15.30
C LYS A 29 4.06 -10.66 -15.27
N GLU A 30 5.07 -10.90 -14.45
CA GLU A 30 5.68 -12.23 -14.29
C GLU A 30 4.86 -13.15 -13.37
N ALA A 31 4.45 -12.65 -12.20
CA ALA A 31 3.83 -13.47 -11.17
C ALA A 31 2.35 -13.77 -11.45
N LEU A 32 1.62 -12.84 -12.07
CA LEU A 32 0.18 -12.99 -12.27
C LEU A 32 -0.15 -14.20 -13.19
N PRO A 33 0.47 -14.38 -14.37
CA PRO A 33 0.28 -15.57 -15.21
C PRO A 33 0.58 -16.90 -14.50
N ALA A 34 1.58 -16.93 -13.63
CA ALA A 34 2.00 -18.14 -12.93
C ALA A 34 1.07 -18.52 -11.77
N THR A 35 0.27 -17.56 -11.27
CA THR A 35 -0.47 -17.72 -10.01
C THR A 35 -1.98 -17.76 -10.22
N VAL A 36 -2.48 -17.10 -11.27
CA VAL A 36 -3.92 -16.95 -11.51
C VAL A 36 -4.51 -18.19 -12.15
N ASP A 37 -5.65 -18.66 -11.63
CA ASP A 37 -6.48 -19.65 -12.30
C ASP A 37 -7.70 -18.97 -12.94
N LEU A 38 -7.70 -18.89 -14.27
CA LEU A 38 -8.76 -18.24 -15.04
C LEU A 38 -10.12 -18.93 -14.89
N ASN A 39 -10.15 -20.21 -14.54
CA ASN A 39 -11.40 -20.94 -14.30
C ASN A 39 -12.10 -20.45 -13.02
N HIS A 40 -11.32 -20.00 -12.03
CA HIS A 40 -11.84 -19.46 -10.77
C HIS A 40 -12.27 -18.00 -10.88
N LEU A 41 -11.65 -17.21 -11.75
CA LEU A 41 -12.11 -15.85 -12.07
C LEU A 41 -13.43 -15.84 -12.85
N SER A 42 -13.71 -16.92 -13.56
CA SER A 42 -14.91 -17.10 -14.37
C SER A 42 -16.05 -17.67 -13.51
N SER A 43 -16.73 -16.80 -12.75
CA SER A 43 -17.97 -17.17 -12.06
C SER A 43 -19.01 -17.77 -13.01
N SER A 44 -20.03 -18.45 -12.47
CA SER A 44 -21.18 -18.97 -13.22
C SER A 44 -22.06 -17.89 -13.88
N SER A 45 -21.68 -16.61 -13.80
CA SER A 45 -22.34 -15.49 -14.49
C SER A 45 -21.96 -15.46 -15.99
N PRO A 46 -22.91 -15.12 -16.89
CA PRO A 46 -22.60 -14.88 -18.29
C PRO A 46 -21.63 -13.71 -18.51
N ASN A 47 -21.60 -12.71 -17.60
CA ASN A 47 -20.66 -11.58 -17.60
C ASN A 47 -20.00 -11.49 -16.21
N PRO A 48 -18.82 -12.09 -15.99
CA PRO A 48 -18.10 -11.95 -14.74
C PRO A 48 -17.52 -10.53 -14.60
N ILE A 49 -17.67 -9.93 -13.41
CA ILE A 49 -17.00 -8.66 -13.06
C ILE A 49 -15.77 -8.99 -12.22
N ILE A 50 -14.58 -8.75 -12.76
CA ILE A 50 -13.32 -8.86 -12.03
C ILE A 50 -13.06 -7.53 -11.31
N ARG A 51 -13.01 -7.59 -9.98
CA ARG A 51 -12.76 -6.42 -9.12
C ARG A 51 -11.31 -6.38 -8.68
N ILE A 52 -10.67 -5.24 -8.93
CA ILE A 52 -9.29 -4.94 -8.55
C ILE A 52 -9.33 -3.71 -7.64
N ALA A 53 -8.72 -3.78 -6.46
CA ALA A 53 -8.65 -2.67 -5.52
C ALA A 53 -7.20 -2.25 -5.30
N ASP A 54 -6.94 -0.94 -5.32
CA ASP A 54 -5.68 -0.36 -4.85
C ASP A 54 -5.89 0.31 -3.49
N PHE A 55 -5.13 -0.12 -2.49
CA PHE A 55 -5.17 0.36 -1.11
C PHE A 55 -4.01 1.34 -0.86
N GLY A 56 -4.33 2.62 -0.72
CA GLY A 56 -3.38 3.73 -0.62
C GLY A 56 -3.06 4.37 -1.98
N CYS A 57 -4.10 4.73 -2.74
CA CYS A 57 -3.95 5.17 -4.13
C CYS A 57 -3.41 6.60 -4.31
N SER A 58 -3.38 7.42 -3.26
CA SER A 58 -2.95 8.81 -3.31
C SER A 58 -3.65 9.59 -4.45
N THR A 59 -2.90 10.37 -5.24
CA THR A 59 -3.40 11.11 -6.41
C THR A 59 -3.48 10.27 -7.69
N GLY A 60 -3.20 8.97 -7.63
CA GLY A 60 -3.75 7.97 -8.57
C GLY A 60 -2.97 7.66 -9.85
N LEU A 61 -2.05 8.49 -10.33
CA LEU A 61 -1.35 8.24 -11.62
C LEU A 61 -0.62 6.87 -11.67
N THR A 62 0.13 6.55 -10.63
CA THR A 62 0.83 5.25 -10.50
C THR A 62 -0.14 4.10 -10.28
N SER A 63 -1.20 4.34 -9.51
CA SER A 63 -2.27 3.38 -9.23
C SER A 63 -3.03 2.97 -10.49
N ILE A 64 -3.39 3.95 -11.32
CA ILE A 64 -4.07 3.72 -12.60
C ILE A 64 -3.19 2.86 -13.50
N GLN A 65 -1.89 3.18 -13.62
CA GLN A 65 -0.96 2.40 -14.43
C GLN A 65 -0.81 0.95 -13.96
N ALA A 66 -0.74 0.74 -12.64
CA ALA A 66 -0.67 -0.60 -12.06
C ALA A 66 -1.94 -1.41 -12.36
N ILE A 67 -3.12 -0.81 -12.18
CA ILE A 67 -4.41 -1.44 -12.48
C ILE A 67 -4.54 -1.75 -13.97
N GLU A 68 -4.17 -0.81 -14.85
CA GLU A 68 -4.17 -1.03 -16.30
C GLU A 68 -3.22 -2.15 -16.71
N THR A 69 -2.06 -2.25 -16.06
CA THR A 69 -1.11 -3.37 -16.26
C THR A 69 -1.73 -4.70 -15.86
N ILE A 70 -2.36 -4.78 -14.67
CA ILE A 70 -3.05 -5.99 -14.19
C ILE A 70 -4.15 -6.41 -15.18
N ILE A 71 -5.01 -5.47 -15.58
CA ILE A 71 -6.11 -5.73 -16.51
C ILE A 71 -5.55 -6.22 -17.85
N GLN A 72 -4.50 -5.58 -18.36
CA GLN A 72 -3.88 -5.98 -19.64
C GLN A 72 -3.30 -7.40 -19.56
N CYS A 73 -2.62 -7.76 -18.47
CA CYS A 73 -2.14 -9.12 -18.24
C CYS A 73 -3.28 -10.13 -18.20
N LEU A 74 -4.37 -9.84 -17.48
CA LEU A 74 -5.54 -10.73 -17.44
C LEU A 74 -6.14 -10.92 -18.84
N LEU A 75 -6.32 -9.84 -19.60
CA LEU A 75 -6.81 -9.90 -20.97
C LEU A 75 -5.91 -10.73 -21.88
N ASP A 76 -4.58 -10.61 -21.76
CA ASP A 76 -3.63 -11.38 -22.57
C ASP A 76 -3.64 -12.87 -22.23
N LEU A 77 -3.93 -13.23 -20.98
CA LEU A 77 -4.13 -14.62 -20.57
C LEU A 77 -5.44 -15.23 -21.11
N ILE A 78 -6.46 -14.39 -21.33
CA ILE A 78 -7.80 -14.82 -21.75
C ILE A 78 -7.93 -14.90 -23.27
N LYS A 79 -7.30 -13.98 -24.02
CA LYS A 79 -7.32 -13.92 -25.50
C LYS A 79 -7.13 -15.27 -26.22
N PRO A 80 -6.20 -16.16 -25.82
CA PRO A 80 -5.99 -17.44 -26.52
C PRO A 80 -7.11 -18.47 -26.28
N VAL A 81 -7.93 -18.28 -25.24
CA VAL A 81 -8.97 -19.21 -24.78
C VAL A 81 -10.33 -18.89 -25.43
N GLU A 82 -10.50 -17.69 -25.97
CA GLU A 82 -11.78 -17.22 -26.52
C GLU A 82 -12.14 -17.88 -27.87
N GLN A 83 -13.22 -18.65 -27.89
CA GLN A 83 -13.98 -18.96 -29.12
C GLN A 83 -14.88 -17.77 -29.50
N PRO A 84 -15.36 -17.64 -30.75
CA PRO A 84 -16.13 -16.48 -31.22
C PRO A 84 -17.46 -16.16 -30.49
N GLN A 85 -17.81 -16.90 -29.43
CA GLN A 85 -18.95 -16.67 -28.53
C GLN A 85 -18.51 -16.39 -27.08
N SER A 86 -17.24 -16.03 -26.85
CA SER A 86 -16.67 -15.85 -25.51
C SER A 86 -17.33 -14.71 -24.73
N ARG A 87 -17.48 -14.92 -23.42
CA ARG A 87 -18.13 -14.02 -22.45
C ARG A 87 -17.37 -12.70 -22.38
N THR A 88 -18.07 -11.57 -22.42
CA THR A 88 -17.46 -10.27 -22.19
C THR A 88 -17.15 -10.10 -20.70
N LEU A 89 -15.86 -10.13 -20.35
CA LEU A 89 -15.39 -9.80 -19.00
C LEU A 89 -15.49 -8.30 -18.75
N GLU A 90 -16.04 -7.95 -17.60
CA GLU A 90 -16.07 -6.58 -17.12
C GLU A 90 -15.03 -6.42 -16.02
N PHE A 91 -14.37 -5.27 -15.98
CA PHE A 91 -13.39 -4.94 -14.95
C PHE A 91 -13.90 -3.77 -14.12
N GLN A 92 -13.70 -3.84 -12.81
CA GLN A 92 -13.95 -2.74 -11.89
C GLN A 92 -12.70 -2.45 -11.07
N ALA A 93 -12.18 -1.24 -11.21
CA ALA A 93 -11.13 -0.69 -10.38
C ALA A 93 -11.75 0.02 -9.16
N ILE A 94 -11.23 -0.27 -7.97
CA ILE A 94 -11.62 0.37 -6.72
C ILE A 94 -10.39 1.09 -6.16
N LEU A 95 -10.48 2.39 -6.02
CA LEU A 95 -9.39 3.23 -5.54
C LEU A 95 -9.66 3.61 -4.08
N ASN A 96 -8.87 3.06 -3.16
CA ASN A 96 -8.97 3.35 -1.74
C ASN A 96 -7.85 4.27 -1.29
N ASP A 97 -8.23 5.25 -0.48
CA ASP A 97 -7.34 6.04 0.36
C ASP A 97 -8.14 6.58 1.56
N LEU A 98 -7.47 7.28 2.47
CA LEU A 98 -8.11 7.98 3.57
C LEU A 98 -9.16 8.99 3.05
N PRO A 99 -10.23 9.27 3.82
CA PRO A 99 -11.23 10.26 3.43
C PRO A 99 -10.67 11.67 3.19
N THR A 100 -9.47 11.96 3.72
CA THR A 100 -8.75 13.23 3.54
C THR A 100 -7.96 13.31 2.23
N ASN A 101 -7.89 12.23 1.46
CA ASN A 101 -7.24 12.23 0.15
C ASN A 101 -8.01 13.07 -0.86
N ASP A 102 -7.29 13.61 -1.84
CA ASP A 102 -7.88 14.39 -2.94
C ASP A 102 -8.35 13.47 -4.08
N PHE A 103 -9.50 12.83 -3.88
CA PHE A 103 -10.15 12.03 -4.91
C PHE A 103 -10.60 12.86 -6.13
N ASN A 104 -10.80 14.17 -5.98
CA ASN A 104 -11.21 15.01 -7.11
C ASN A 104 -10.09 15.13 -8.14
N THR A 105 -8.86 15.36 -7.68
CA THR A 105 -7.68 15.35 -8.56
C THR A 105 -7.52 13.97 -9.22
N LEU A 106 -7.63 12.90 -8.43
CA LEU A 106 -7.56 11.53 -8.96
C LEU A 106 -8.60 11.30 -10.07
N PHE A 107 -9.85 11.73 -9.86
CA PHE A 107 -10.94 11.58 -10.83
C PHE A 107 -10.83 12.51 -12.04
N ALA A 108 -10.22 13.68 -11.89
CA ALA A 108 -9.95 14.58 -13.01
C ALA A 108 -8.91 13.98 -13.98
N ASP A 109 -7.91 13.27 -13.44
CA ASP A 109 -6.92 12.54 -14.23
C ASP A 109 -7.51 11.27 -14.87
N LEU A 110 -8.74 10.89 -14.49
CA LEU A 110 -9.42 9.75 -15.07
C LEU A 110 -10.05 10.05 -16.45
N LEU A 111 -9.25 10.03 -17.52
CA LEU A 111 -9.76 10.28 -18.88
C LEU A 111 -10.74 9.17 -19.35
N PRO A 112 -12.02 9.49 -19.65
CA PRO A 112 -13.06 8.49 -19.94
C PRO A 112 -12.90 7.72 -21.25
N GLU A 113 -12.32 8.33 -22.28
CA GLU A 113 -12.44 7.86 -23.66
C GLU A 113 -11.60 6.61 -24.02
N ARG A 114 -10.89 6.01 -23.05
CA ARG A 114 -9.96 4.89 -23.31
C ARG A 114 -10.08 3.68 -22.38
N ARG A 115 -11.10 3.61 -21.53
CA ARG A 115 -11.13 2.59 -20.45
C ARG A 115 -12.08 1.46 -20.75
N ARG A 116 -11.56 0.24 -20.62
CA ARG A 116 -12.33 -1.01 -20.64
C ARG A 116 -12.73 -1.47 -19.22
N TYR A 117 -12.78 -0.54 -18.27
CA TYR A 117 -13.07 -0.82 -16.86
C TYR A 117 -13.82 0.33 -16.19
N TYR A 118 -14.64 -0.01 -15.22
CA TYR A 118 -15.35 0.93 -14.36
C TYR A 118 -14.48 1.33 -13.17
N VAL A 119 -14.67 2.53 -12.64
CA VAL A 119 -13.91 3.02 -11.47
C VAL A 119 -14.86 3.42 -10.36
N ALA A 120 -14.51 3.06 -9.13
CA ALA A 120 -15.15 3.53 -7.91
C ALA A 120 -14.08 3.97 -6.90
N ALA A 121 -14.43 4.87 -5.99
CA ALA A 121 -13.61 5.14 -4.80
C ALA A 121 -14.20 4.44 -3.57
N ALA A 122 -13.32 4.02 -2.67
CA ALA A 122 -13.66 3.49 -1.36
C ALA A 122 -12.91 4.28 -0.28
N PRO A 123 -13.44 5.43 0.18
CA PRO A 123 -12.76 6.24 1.18
C PRO A 123 -12.77 5.57 2.55
N GLY A 124 -11.61 5.48 3.20
CA GLY A 124 -11.45 4.88 4.53
C GLY A 124 -10.05 4.32 4.78
N SER A 125 -9.75 3.98 6.03
CA SER A 125 -8.47 3.34 6.36
C SER A 125 -8.42 1.91 5.84
N PHE A 126 -7.38 1.55 5.10
CA PHE A 126 -7.16 0.19 4.63
C PHE A 126 -6.87 -0.81 5.75
N HIS A 127 -6.54 -0.38 6.97
CA HIS A 127 -6.41 -1.28 8.11
C HIS A 127 -7.75 -1.93 8.52
N GLY A 128 -8.88 -1.39 8.06
CA GLY A 128 -10.22 -1.92 8.31
C GLY A 128 -10.89 -2.51 7.07
N ARG A 129 -12.12 -2.99 7.25
CA ARG A 129 -13.00 -3.42 6.16
C ARG A 129 -13.55 -2.23 5.39
N LEU A 130 -13.54 -2.34 4.07
CA LEU A 130 -13.94 -1.35 3.08
C LEU A 130 -14.91 -1.93 2.05
N LEU A 131 -14.85 -3.23 1.80
CA LEU A 131 -15.62 -3.90 0.75
C LEU A 131 -16.55 -4.98 1.32
N PRO A 132 -17.62 -5.34 0.59
CA PRO A 132 -18.43 -6.52 0.93
C PRO A 132 -17.61 -7.80 0.91
N SER A 133 -18.05 -8.79 1.70
CA SER A 133 -17.38 -10.09 1.76
C SER A 133 -17.35 -10.79 0.40
N ALA A 134 -16.24 -11.48 0.12
CA ALA A 134 -16.03 -12.23 -1.12
C ALA A 134 -16.40 -11.46 -2.40
N SER A 135 -16.01 -10.18 -2.48
CA SER A 135 -16.29 -9.31 -3.63
C SER A 135 -15.04 -8.91 -4.41
N LEU A 136 -13.87 -9.01 -3.81
CA LEU A 136 -12.59 -8.56 -4.36
C LEU A 136 -11.79 -9.73 -4.96
N HIS A 137 -11.28 -9.56 -6.18
CA HIS A 137 -10.51 -10.62 -6.86
C HIS A 137 -9.01 -10.37 -6.73
N LEU A 138 -8.58 -9.12 -6.87
CA LEU A 138 -7.19 -8.71 -6.73
C LEU A 138 -7.07 -7.48 -5.84
N ALA A 139 -6.20 -7.56 -4.85
CA ALA A 139 -5.76 -6.42 -4.05
C ALA A 139 -4.37 -6.00 -4.49
N TYR A 140 -4.14 -4.71 -4.61
CA TYR A 140 -2.85 -4.08 -4.83
C TYR A 140 -2.63 -3.04 -3.73
N SER A 141 -1.41 -2.93 -3.23
CA SER A 141 -1.01 -1.83 -2.37
C SER A 141 0.47 -1.57 -2.59
N SER A 142 0.84 -0.32 -2.82
CA SER A 142 2.23 0.04 -3.10
C SER A 142 2.66 1.23 -2.29
N CYS A 143 3.73 1.05 -1.52
CA CYS A 143 4.30 2.07 -0.65
C CYS A 143 3.26 2.75 0.27
N ALA A 144 2.25 2.01 0.71
CA ALA A 144 1.22 2.50 1.62
C ALA A 144 1.25 1.79 2.99
N LEU A 145 1.49 0.48 3.01
CA LEU A 145 1.42 -0.35 4.23
C LEU A 145 2.48 -0.02 5.30
N HIS A 146 3.49 0.79 4.99
CA HIS A 146 4.45 1.29 5.98
C HIS A 146 3.88 2.41 6.86
N TRP A 147 2.76 3.03 6.45
CA TRP A 147 2.05 4.01 7.26
C TRP A 147 1.25 3.31 8.36
N LEU A 148 1.69 3.51 9.60
CA LEU A 148 0.98 2.98 10.77
C LEU A 148 -0.41 3.61 10.93
N SER A 149 -1.35 2.85 11.50
CA SER A 149 -2.69 3.36 11.82
C SER A 149 -2.65 4.48 12.86
N ARG A 150 -1.61 4.49 13.70
CA ARG A 150 -1.37 5.47 14.76
C ARG A 150 0.09 5.42 15.23
N VAL A 151 0.49 6.48 15.91
CA VAL A 151 1.76 6.50 16.66
C VAL A 151 1.65 5.53 17.85
N PRO A 152 2.67 4.65 18.09
CA PRO A 152 2.71 3.82 19.29
C PRO A 152 2.59 4.68 20.56
N GLN A 153 1.72 4.33 21.49
CA GLN A 153 1.48 5.19 22.66
C GLN A 153 2.68 5.20 23.61
N GLU A 154 3.39 4.09 23.66
CA GLU A 154 4.56 3.86 24.50
C GLU A 154 5.72 4.78 24.17
N ILE A 155 5.78 5.32 22.93
CA ILE A 155 6.84 6.25 22.53
C ILE A 155 6.57 7.71 22.90
N LEU A 156 5.31 8.02 23.27
CA LEU A 156 4.87 9.35 23.68
C LEU A 156 4.95 9.55 25.20
N ASP A 157 4.91 8.46 25.96
CA ASP A 157 4.95 8.48 27.42
C ASP A 157 6.39 8.65 27.94
N LYS A 158 6.70 9.78 28.58
CA LYS A 158 8.03 10.07 29.16
C LYS A 158 8.47 9.09 30.25
N SER A 159 7.54 8.36 30.86
CA SER A 159 7.83 7.35 31.88
C SER A 159 8.12 5.97 31.28
N SER A 160 7.79 5.77 30.00
CA SER A 160 8.02 4.53 29.27
C SER A 160 9.49 4.33 28.92
N ARG A 161 9.94 3.07 28.97
CA ARG A 161 11.27 2.69 28.44
C ARG A 161 11.38 2.90 26.92
N ALA A 162 10.25 2.97 26.23
CA ALA A 162 10.18 3.22 24.80
C ALA A 162 9.99 4.71 24.46
N TRP A 163 10.10 5.64 25.42
CA TRP A 163 9.99 7.07 25.14
C TRP A 163 11.02 7.51 24.09
N ASN A 164 10.57 8.09 22.96
CA ASN A 164 11.47 8.41 21.85
C ASN A 164 12.23 9.75 22.01
N GLY A 165 11.94 10.50 23.08
CA GLY A 165 12.64 11.75 23.37
C GLY A 165 12.45 12.81 22.28
N GLU A 166 13.56 13.39 21.83
CA GLU A 166 13.61 14.44 20.79
C GLU A 166 13.70 13.87 19.36
N ARG A 167 13.58 12.55 19.19
CA ARG A 167 13.62 11.90 17.88
C ARG A 167 12.21 11.80 17.29
N ILE A 168 12.13 11.96 15.97
CA ILE A 168 10.86 11.86 15.23
C ILE A 168 10.60 10.46 14.67
N HIS A 169 11.59 9.56 14.73
CA HIS A 169 11.53 8.21 14.19
C HIS A 169 12.49 7.27 14.93
N TYR A 170 12.55 5.99 14.54
CA TYR A 170 13.27 4.94 15.26
C TYR A 170 14.69 4.61 14.75
N ALA A 171 15.18 5.27 13.70
CA ALA A 171 16.43 4.90 13.00
C ALA A 171 17.66 4.82 13.92
N SER A 172 17.84 5.82 14.81
CA SER A 172 18.90 5.88 15.82
C SER A 172 18.37 5.76 17.25
N SER A 173 17.29 4.99 17.41
CA SER A 173 16.56 4.87 18.69
C SER A 173 16.89 3.58 19.45
N PRO A 174 16.67 3.56 20.78
CA PRO A 174 16.79 2.35 21.57
C PRO A 174 15.89 1.21 21.05
N ALA A 175 16.30 -0.03 21.35
CA ALA A 175 15.57 -1.23 20.92
C ALA A 175 14.11 -1.23 21.39
N GLU A 176 13.80 -0.62 22.54
CA GLU A 176 12.44 -0.47 23.05
C GLU A 176 11.55 0.39 22.13
N VAL A 177 12.10 1.45 21.54
CA VAL A 177 11.39 2.28 20.55
C VAL A 177 11.12 1.47 19.29
N VAL A 178 12.15 0.80 18.76
CA VAL A 178 12.04 -0.07 17.57
C VAL A 178 11.00 -1.16 17.81
N GLY A 179 11.00 -1.77 18.99
CA GLY A 179 10.02 -2.76 19.41
C GLY A 179 8.59 -2.22 19.45
N ALA A 180 8.38 -0.98 19.92
CA ALA A 180 7.07 -0.35 19.93
C ALA A 180 6.52 -0.09 18.50
N TYR A 181 7.37 0.41 17.59
CA TYR A 181 7.01 0.56 16.18
C TYR A 181 6.71 -0.79 15.51
N SER A 182 7.57 -1.79 15.72
CA SER A 182 7.39 -3.14 15.18
C SER A 182 6.09 -3.79 15.67
N ALA A 183 5.77 -3.65 16.96
CA ALA A 183 4.52 -4.17 17.53
C ALA A 183 3.28 -3.47 16.95
N GLN A 184 3.35 -2.16 16.70
CA GLN A 184 2.26 -1.43 16.06
C GLN A 184 2.09 -1.84 14.59
N PHE A 185 3.19 -1.96 13.83
CA PHE A 185 3.18 -2.48 12.46
C PHE A 185 2.59 -3.89 12.39
N GLY A 186 2.97 -4.78 13.31
CA GLY A 186 2.42 -6.14 13.37
C GLY A 186 0.89 -6.15 13.54
N ARG A 187 0.37 -5.33 14.46
CA ARG A 187 -1.09 -5.18 14.65
C ARG A 187 -1.79 -4.61 13.42
N ASP A 188 -1.16 -3.63 12.77
CA ASP A 188 -1.70 -2.97 11.58
C ASP A 188 -1.75 -3.92 10.38
N MET A 189 -0.69 -4.71 10.18
CA MET A 189 -0.65 -5.75 9.14
C MET A 189 -1.64 -6.88 9.41
N GLU A 190 -1.78 -7.32 10.66
CA GLU A 190 -2.81 -8.30 11.03
C GLU A 190 -4.22 -7.80 10.72
N ALA A 191 -4.51 -6.54 11.08
CA ALA A 191 -5.79 -5.91 10.80
C ALA A 191 -6.06 -5.79 9.29
N PHE A 192 -5.06 -5.31 8.52
CA PHE A 192 -5.13 -5.25 7.07
C PHE A 192 -5.42 -6.62 6.45
N LEU A 193 -4.59 -7.63 6.75
CA LEU A 193 -4.73 -8.97 6.18
C LEU A 193 -6.04 -9.64 6.58
N SER A 194 -6.51 -9.43 7.82
CA SER A 194 -7.81 -9.95 8.28
C SER A 194 -8.96 -9.32 7.50
N ALA A 195 -8.94 -8.00 7.32
CA ALA A 195 -9.95 -7.31 6.53
C ALA A 195 -9.94 -7.78 5.07
N ARG A 196 -8.75 -7.93 4.46
CA ARG A 196 -8.63 -8.45 3.09
C ARG A 196 -9.12 -9.90 2.99
N ALA A 197 -8.81 -10.76 3.96
CA ALA A 197 -9.25 -12.15 3.94
C ALA A 197 -10.77 -12.30 3.86
N GLU A 198 -11.53 -11.38 4.46
CA GLU A 198 -12.99 -11.39 4.40
C GLU A 198 -13.54 -10.82 3.08
N GLU A 199 -12.87 -9.83 2.51
CA GLU A 199 -13.28 -9.15 1.27
C GLU A 199 -12.94 -9.94 0.01
N MET A 200 -11.88 -10.74 0.07
CA MET A 200 -11.35 -11.48 -1.06
C MET A 200 -12.22 -12.70 -1.38
N VAL A 201 -12.40 -12.97 -2.67
CA VAL A 201 -12.91 -14.25 -3.16
C VAL A 201 -11.90 -15.36 -2.89
N SER A 202 -12.36 -16.61 -2.91
CA SER A 202 -11.46 -17.77 -2.89
C SER A 202 -10.46 -17.70 -4.04
N GLU A 203 -9.20 -18.00 -3.78
CA GLU A 203 -8.08 -17.92 -4.74
C GLU A 203 -7.75 -16.49 -5.23
N GLY A 204 -8.27 -15.46 -4.56
CA GLY A 204 -7.90 -14.09 -4.86
C GLY A 204 -6.42 -13.81 -4.58
N LEU A 205 -5.87 -12.77 -5.19
CA LEU A 205 -4.45 -12.41 -5.09
C LEU A 205 -4.25 -11.06 -4.41
N ILE A 206 -3.24 -10.96 -3.54
CA ILE A 206 -2.81 -9.71 -2.92
C ILE A 206 -1.37 -9.41 -3.35
N PHE A 207 -1.17 -8.29 -4.03
CA PHE A 207 0.13 -7.75 -4.39
C PHE A 207 0.48 -6.59 -3.46
N MET A 208 1.57 -6.73 -2.69
CA MET A 208 2.02 -5.72 -1.74
C MET A 208 3.44 -5.29 -2.06
N VAL A 209 3.65 -4.00 -2.25
CA VAL A 209 4.98 -3.40 -2.38
C VAL A 209 5.24 -2.58 -1.13
N VAL A 210 6.20 -3.01 -0.32
CA VAL A 210 6.44 -2.40 1.00
C VAL A 210 7.90 -1.96 1.10
N PRO A 211 8.18 -0.69 1.44
CA PRO A 211 9.51 -0.27 1.81
C PRO A 211 10.01 -1.11 2.98
N GLY A 212 11.19 -1.69 2.83
CA GLY A 212 11.82 -2.51 3.86
C GLY A 212 13.27 -2.11 4.02
N GLU A 213 13.81 -2.35 5.22
CA GLU A 213 15.24 -2.21 5.48
C GLU A 213 15.93 -3.53 5.11
N PRO A 214 16.96 -3.52 4.25
CA PRO A 214 17.74 -4.72 3.98
C PRO A 214 18.48 -5.22 5.22
N ASP A 215 18.56 -6.55 5.38
CA ASP A 215 19.29 -7.19 6.51
C ASP A 215 20.79 -6.81 6.56
N LEU A 216 21.36 -6.39 5.43
CA LEU A 216 22.74 -5.94 5.29
C LEU A 216 22.76 -4.54 4.69
N VAL A 217 22.88 -3.53 5.56
CA VAL A 217 23.10 -2.15 5.12
C VAL A 217 24.56 -2.01 4.70
N HIS A 218 24.82 -1.57 3.48
CA HIS A 218 26.15 -1.13 3.07
C HIS A 218 26.31 0.34 3.47
N ASP A 219 27.43 0.71 4.11
CA ASP A 219 27.69 2.03 4.72
C ASP A 219 27.50 3.26 3.78
N SER A 220 27.27 3.05 2.48
CA SER A 220 27.07 4.09 1.47
C SER A 220 25.63 4.32 1.01
N GLN A 221 24.63 3.59 1.54
CA GLN A 221 23.23 3.73 1.13
C GLN A 221 22.44 4.62 2.07
N THR A 222 21.86 5.70 1.53
CA THR A 222 20.79 6.46 2.17
C THR A 222 19.56 5.56 2.29
N THR A 223 19.06 5.37 3.52
CA THR A 223 17.84 4.61 3.80
C THR A 223 16.72 5.57 4.20
N MET A 224 15.46 5.10 4.15
CA MET A 224 14.32 5.88 4.66
C MET A 224 14.54 6.28 6.13
N GLY A 225 15.23 5.45 6.91
CA GLY A 225 15.64 5.78 8.27
C GLY A 225 16.58 6.99 8.35
N SER A 226 17.61 7.05 7.49
CA SER A 226 18.56 8.18 7.49
C SER A 226 17.95 9.52 7.07
N GLU A 227 16.97 9.51 6.16
CA GLU A 227 16.28 10.74 5.73
C GLU A 227 15.44 11.33 6.87
N LEU A 228 14.74 10.46 7.62
CA LEU A 228 13.96 10.85 8.78
C LEU A 228 14.84 11.32 9.95
N GLU A 229 16.04 10.76 10.10
CA GLU A 229 17.01 11.25 11.07
C GLU A 229 17.51 12.66 10.72
N LEU A 230 17.85 12.91 9.45
CA LEU A 230 18.24 14.25 9.00
C LEU A 230 17.11 15.26 9.23
N LEU A 231 15.88 14.91 8.87
CA LEU A 231 14.70 15.76 9.14
C LEU A 231 14.54 16.04 10.64
N GLY A 232 14.72 15.03 11.48
CA GLY A 232 14.70 15.17 12.95
C GLY A 232 15.74 16.19 13.44
N SER A 233 16.96 16.12 12.92
CA SER A 233 18.04 17.05 13.30
C SER A 233 17.72 18.49 12.92
N CYS A 234 17.18 18.73 11.71
CA CYS A 234 16.71 20.04 11.26
C CYS A 234 15.61 20.61 12.18
N LEU A 235 14.67 19.77 12.62
CA LEU A 235 13.59 20.19 13.53
C LEU A 235 14.12 20.61 14.90
N VAL A 236 15.10 19.87 15.42
CA VAL A 236 15.79 20.20 16.69
C VAL A 236 16.53 21.53 16.57
N ASP A 237 17.23 21.76 15.47
CA ASP A 237 17.97 23.01 15.24
C ASP A 237 17.02 24.22 15.13
N MET A 238 15.89 24.07 14.43
CA MET A 238 14.85 25.10 14.38
C MET A 238 14.27 25.41 15.77
N ALA A 239 14.00 24.38 16.58
CA ALA A 239 13.50 24.57 17.95
C ALA A 239 14.49 25.35 18.83
N LYS A 240 15.80 25.03 18.73
CA LYS A 240 16.87 25.75 19.43
C LYS A 240 16.98 27.20 18.99
N ALA A 241 16.90 27.46 17.67
CA ALA A 241 16.97 28.82 17.13
C ALA A 241 15.82 29.69 17.65
N VAL A 242 14.59 29.16 17.70
CA VAL A 242 13.43 29.87 18.27
C VAL A 242 13.59 30.14 19.76
N HIS A 243 14.12 29.19 20.53
CA HIS A 243 14.38 29.38 21.96
C HIS A 243 15.41 30.50 22.20
N ASN A 244 16.49 30.52 21.41
CA ASN A 244 17.52 31.55 21.50
C ASN A 244 16.99 32.93 21.13
N LEU A 245 16.08 33.05 20.15
CA LEU A 245 15.46 34.32 19.79
C LEU A 245 14.55 34.89 20.90
N HIS A 246 13.82 34.03 21.61
CA HIS A 246 12.99 34.47 22.75
C HIS A 246 13.82 34.78 23.99
N GLY A 247 14.99 34.14 24.17
CA GLY A 247 15.93 34.47 25.25
C GLY A 247 16.52 35.88 25.18
N TRP A 248 16.61 36.48 23.98
CA TRP A 248 17.07 37.86 23.77
C TRP A 248 15.97 38.92 23.97
N ALA A 249 14.70 38.53 23.98
CA ALA A 249 13.58 39.47 24.14
C ALA A 249 13.23 39.76 25.62
N ILE A 250 13.88 39.08 26.57
CA ILE A 250 13.61 39.18 28.02
C ILE A 250 14.88 39.59 28.81
N SER A 251 15.90 40.13 28.12
CA SER A 251 17.12 40.70 28.73
C SER A 251 17.26 42.17 28.35
#